data_AF-A0AAD5FUN5-F1
#
_entry.id   AF-A0AAD5FUN5-F1
#
_cell.length_a   1.000
_cell.length_b   1.000
_cell.length_c   1.000
_cell.angle_alpha   90.00
_cell.angle_beta   90.00
_cell.angle_gamma   90.00
#
_symmetry.space_group_name_H-M   'P 1'
#
loop_
_entity.id
_entity.type
_entity.pdbx_description
1 polymer ?
#
loop_
_entity_poly.entity_id
_entity_poly.type
_entity_poly.pdbx_seq_one_letter_code
_entity_poly.pdbx_strand_id
1 'polypeptide(L)'
;LTVEEHILFYSLLKGRERKEAEQELENMLQDLDLPHKRYDEAQNLSGGMQRKLSVAMAFVGGSKVVILDEPTSGVDPYSRRSIWDLLLKFRT
;
A
#
# COMPACT_ATOMS: atom_id res chain seq x y z
N LEU A 1 7.09 12.44 0.37
CA LEU A 1 5.69 12.07 0.09
C LEU A 1 5.12 11.36 1.30
N THR A 2 3.95 11.80 1.75
CA THR A 2 3.16 11.12 2.80
C THR A 2 2.58 9.80 2.30
N VAL A 3 2.04 8.99 3.21
CA VAL A 3 1.30 7.77 2.84
C VAL A 3 0.17 8.08 1.89
N GLU A 4 -0.61 9.11 2.20
CA GLU A 4 -1.70 9.59 1.36
C GLU A 4 -1.22 10.02 -0.03
N GLU A 5 -0.16 10.83 -0.09
CA GLU A 5 0.37 11.31 -1.35
C GLU A 5 0.89 10.17 -2.23
N HIS A 6 1.52 9.13 -1.65
CA HIS A 6 1.94 7.96 -2.43
C HIS A 6 0.75 7.26 -3.09
N ILE A 7 -0.30 6.96 -2.32
CA ILE A 7 -1.45 6.21 -2.85
C ILE A 7 -2.17 7.04 -3.92
N LEU A 8 -2.43 8.32 -3.65
CA LEU A 8 -3.06 9.22 -4.61
C LEU A 8 -2.21 9.38 -5.88
N PHE A 9 -0.89 9.55 -5.73
CA PHE A 9 0.02 9.68 -6.86
C PHE A 9 -0.05 8.47 -7.79
N TYR A 10 0.09 7.24 -7.25
CA TYR A 10 0.05 6.03 -8.07
C TYR A 10 -1.34 5.76 -8.67
N SER A 11 -2.41 6.10 -7.96
CA SER A 11 -3.78 5.93 -8.47
C SER A 11 -4.05 6.85 -9.65
N LEU A 12 -3.71 8.13 -9.51
CA LEU A 12 -3.84 9.13 -10.59
C LEU A 12 -2.91 8.82 -11.77
N LEU A 13 -1.67 8.37 -11.49
CA LEU A 13 -0.72 7.97 -12.53
C LEU A 13 -1.25 6.81 -13.38
N LYS A 14 -2.06 5.92 -12.80
CA LYS A 14 -2.73 4.82 -13.49
C LYS A 14 -4.05 5.22 -14.17
N GLY A 15 -4.35 6.52 -14.22
CA GLY A 15 -5.50 7.07 -14.97
C GLY A 15 -6.82 7.06 -14.21
N ARG A 16 -6.81 6.87 -12.89
CA ARG A 16 -8.02 6.96 -12.07
C ARG A 16 -8.48 8.41 -11.93
N GLU A 17 -9.80 8.60 -11.88
CA GLU A 17 -10.36 9.91 -11.54
C GLU A 17 -10.06 10.26 -10.08
N ARG A 18 -9.99 11.55 -9.77
CA ARG A 18 -9.66 12.02 -8.41
C ARG A 18 -10.56 11.40 -7.33
N LYS A 19 -11.85 11.29 -7.60
CA LYS A 19 -12.83 10.71 -6.68
C LYS A 19 -12.60 9.22 -6.46
N GLU A 20 -12.23 8.47 -7.51
CA GLU A 20 -11.87 7.05 -7.39
C GLU A 20 -10.59 6.87 -6.59
N ALA A 21 -9.58 7.72 -6.84
CA ALA A 21 -8.31 7.70 -6.11
C ALA A 21 -8.49 7.99 -4.62
N GLU A 22 -9.36 8.93 -4.25
CA GLU A 22 -9.69 9.22 -2.85
C GLU A 22 -10.42 8.05 -2.17
N GLN A 23 -11.33 7.37 -2.89
CA GLN A 23 -11.98 6.18 -2.36
C GLN A 23 -11.00 5.01 -2.20
N GLU A 24 -10.10 4.82 -3.16
CA GLU A 24 -9.04 3.80 -3.09
C GLU A 24 -8.07 4.09 -1.95
N LEU A 25 -7.74 5.36 -1.71
CA LEU A 25 -6.94 5.78 -0.57
C LEU A 25 -7.55 5.33 0.76
N GLU A 26 -8.83 5.60 1.01
CA GLU A 26 -9.48 5.20 2.26
C GLU A 26 -9.44 3.68 2.46
N ASN A 27 -9.73 2.92 1.39
CA ASN A 27 -9.69 1.46 1.43
C ASN A 27 -8.26 0.94 1.71
N MET A 28 -7.27 1.52 1.04
CA MET A 28 -5.87 1.09 1.17
C MET A 28 -5.29 1.45 2.54
N LEU A 29 -5.68 2.58 3.14
CA LEU A 29 -5.29 2.95 4.50
C LEU A 29 -5.80 1.94 5.53
N GLN A 30 -7.03 1.46 5.36
CA GLN A 30 -7.59 0.41 6.23
C GLN A 30 -6.87 -0.94 6.01
N ASP A 31 -6.63 -1.32 4.75
CA ASP A 31 -5.98 -2.60 4.41
C ASP A 31 -4.53 -2.68 4.89
N LEU A 32 -3.86 -1.54 4.90
CA LEU A 32 -2.51 -1.40 5.43
C LEU A 32 -2.46 -1.33 6.97
N ASP A 33 -3.60 -1.13 7.63
CA ASP A 33 -3.68 -0.76 9.05
C ASP A 33 -2.86 0.50 9.38
N LEU A 34 -2.95 1.51 8.49
CA LEU A 34 -2.22 2.78 8.58
C LEU A 34 -3.09 4.06 8.63
N PRO A 35 -4.36 4.05 9.11
CA PRO A 35 -5.17 5.28 9.11
C PRO A 35 -4.55 6.40 9.97
N HIS A 36 -3.89 6.01 11.06
CA HIS A 36 -3.19 6.91 11.99
C HIS A 36 -1.85 7.45 11.45
N LYS A 37 -1.40 6.98 10.28
CA LYS A 37 -0.15 7.36 9.61
C LYS A 37 -0.35 8.02 8.25
N ARG A 38 -1.60 8.38 7.94
CA ARG A 38 -1.99 8.99 6.66
C ARG A 38 -1.09 10.15 6.24
N TYR A 39 -0.81 11.05 7.18
CA TYR A 39 -0.04 12.27 6.95
C TYR A 39 1.45 12.13 7.29
N ASP A 40 1.88 10.95 7.75
CA ASP A 40 3.29 10.69 8.01
C ASP A 40 4.01 10.48 6.68
N GLU A 41 5.21 11.03 6.57
CA GLU A 41 6.09 10.73 5.45
C GLU A 41 6.49 9.26 5.45
N ALA A 42 6.58 8.65 4.26
CA ALA A 42 6.93 7.23 4.15
C ALA A 42 8.28 6.90 4.81
N GLN A 43 9.23 7.83 4.82
CA GLN A 43 10.53 7.66 5.50
C GLN A 43 10.43 7.54 7.02
N ASN A 44 9.35 8.06 7.64
CA ASN A 44 9.12 8.01 9.08
C ASN A 44 8.39 6.73 9.53
N LEU A 45 7.97 5.89 8.58
CA LEU A 45 7.38 4.59 8.87
C LEU A 45 8.46 3.59 9.30
N SER A 46 8.09 2.60 10.11
CA SER A 46 8.98 1.47 10.40
C SER A 46 9.29 0.69 9.11
N GLY A 47 10.40 -0.06 9.07
CA GLY A 47 10.77 -0.84 7.88
C GLY A 47 9.66 -1.80 7.41
N GLY A 48 8.93 -2.42 8.34
CA GLY A 48 7.77 -3.27 8.03
C GLY A 48 6.61 -2.48 7.41
N MET A 49 6.32 -1.29 7.93
CA MET A 49 5.27 -0.41 7.40
C MET A 49 5.65 0.16 6.02
N GLN A 50 6.91 0.53 5.81
CA GLN A 50 7.43 0.94 4.50
C GLN A 50 7.28 -0.18 3.47
N ARG A 51 7.64 -1.41 3.85
CA ARG A 51 7.49 -2.59 2.98
C ARG A 51 6.02 -2.86 2.67
N LYS A 52 5.15 -2.75 3.67
CA LYS A 52 3.70 -2.92 3.48
C LYS A 52 3.13 -1.89 2.50
N LEU A 53 3.48 -0.61 2.68
CA LEU A 53 3.11 0.46 1.76
C LEU A 53 3.62 0.18 0.34
N SER A 54 4.87 -0.25 0.20
CA SER A 54 5.47 -0.60 -1.10
C SER A 54 4.71 -1.72 -1.81
N VAL A 55 4.29 -2.75 -1.08
CA VAL A 55 3.47 -3.84 -1.63
C VAL A 55 2.08 -3.32 -2.03
N ALA A 56 1.43 -2.51 -1.20
CA ALA A 56 0.14 -1.91 -1.54
C ALA A 56 0.17 -1.06 -2.81
N MET A 57 1.22 -0.26 -3.04
CA MET A 57 1.36 0.55 -4.26
C MET A 57 1.31 -0.31 -5.54
N ALA A 58 1.73 -1.57 -5.46
CA ALA A 58 1.65 -2.48 -6.59
C ALA A 58 0.19 -2.80 -6.98
N PHE A 59 -0.73 -2.79 -6.01
CA PHE A 59 -2.16 -3.07 -6.20
C PHE A 59 -2.99 -1.81 -6.50
N VAL A 60 -2.54 -0.63 -6.06
CA VAL A 60 -3.19 0.68 -6.35
C VAL A 60 -3.49 0.80 -7.85
N GLY A 61 -4.64 1.35 -8.21
CA GLY A 61 -5.11 1.57 -9.58
C GLY A 61 -5.73 0.34 -10.25
N GLY A 62 -5.87 -0.78 -9.54
CA GLY A 62 -6.51 -2.01 -10.06
C GLY A 62 -5.63 -2.84 -10.99
N SER A 63 -4.35 -3.01 -10.61
CA SER A 63 -3.42 -3.91 -11.31
C SER A 63 -3.98 -5.32 -11.43
N LYS A 64 -4.11 -5.85 -12.66
CA LYS A 64 -4.54 -7.25 -12.90
C LYS A 64 -3.45 -8.27 -12.63
N VAL A 65 -2.18 -7.86 -12.77
CA VAL A 65 -1.00 -8.70 -12.56
C VAL A 65 0.00 -7.88 -11.79
N VAL A 66 0.56 -8.48 -10.74
CA VAL A 66 1.57 -7.86 -9.89
C VAL A 66 2.77 -8.80 -9.80
N ILE A 67 3.96 -8.26 -10.06
CA ILE A 67 5.23 -8.96 -9.87
C ILE A 67 5.91 -8.33 -8.67
N LEU A 68 6.28 -9.15 -7.69
CA LEU A 68 6.93 -8.71 -6.47
C LEU A 68 8.29 -9.38 -6.36
N ASP A 69 9.33 -8.58 -6.20
CA ASP A 69 10.66 -9.08 -5.92
C ASP A 69 10.97 -8.96 -4.41
N GLU A 70 11.29 -10.09 -3.80
CA GLU A 70 11.56 -10.26 -2.37
C GLU A 70 10.62 -9.51 -1.39
N PRO A 71 9.27 -9.50 -1.54
CA PRO A 71 8.39 -8.59 -0.80
C PRO A 71 8.43 -8.73 0.74
N THR A 72 8.99 -9.82 1.26
CA THR A 72 9.07 -10.12 2.70
C THR A 72 10.50 -10.26 3.24
N SER A 73 11.51 -9.90 2.45
CA SER A 73 12.91 -9.86 2.88
C SER A 73 13.12 -8.75 3.92
N GLY A 74 13.85 -9.05 4.99
CA GLY A 74 14.18 -8.08 6.04
C GLY A 74 13.03 -7.61 6.95
N VAL A 75 11.80 -8.15 6.80
CA VAL A 75 10.68 -7.85 7.72
C VAL A 75 10.55 -8.89 8.82
N ASP A 76 10.13 -8.42 10.00
CA ASP A 76 9.83 -9.24 11.16
C ASP A 76 8.64 -10.20 10.90
N PRO A 77 8.48 -11.27 11.71
CA PRO A 77 7.42 -12.26 11.49
C PRO A 77 6.00 -11.70 11.48
N TYR A 78 5.72 -10.63 12.25
CA TYR A 78 4.40 -10.02 12.32
C TYR A 78 4.12 -9.23 11.04
N SER A 79 5.03 -8.35 10.64
CA SER A 79 4.90 -7.57 9.40
C SER A 79 4.82 -8.47 8.16
N ARG A 80 5.55 -9.58 8.14
CA ARG A 80 5.45 -10.59 7.07
C ARG A 80 4.04 -11.15 6.92
N ARG A 81 3.37 -11.46 8.04
CA ARG A 81 2.00 -11.97 8.04
C ARG A 81 1.03 -10.91 7.53
N SER A 82 1.16 -9.66 7.97
CA SER A 82 0.32 -8.57 7.45
C SER A 82 0.48 -8.35 5.95
N ILE A 83 1.70 -8.48 5.42
CA ILE A 83 1.94 -8.42 3.96
C ILE A 83 1.24 -9.60 3.28
N TRP A 84 1.33 -10.81 3.83
CA TRP A 84 0.66 -11.99 3.29
C TRP A 84 -0.86 -11.85 3.27
N ASP A 85 -1.46 -11.33 4.33
CA ASP A 85 -2.90 -11.09 4.42
C ASP A 85 -3.36 -10.09 3.34
N LEU A 86 -2.56 -9.06 3.09
CA LEU A 86 -2.79 -8.10 2.01
C LEU A 86 -2.74 -8.80 0.63
N LEU A 87 -1.72 -9.63 0.38
CA LEU A 87 -1.62 -10.39 -0.89
C LEU A 87 -2.81 -11.32 -1.10
N LEU A 88 -3.27 -12.00 -0.03
CA LEU A 88 -4.45 -12.86 -0.10
C LEU A 88 -5.72 -12.07 -0.38
N LYS A 89 -5.85 -10.86 0.16
CA LYS A 89 -7.00 -9.98 -0.08
C LYS A 89 -7.11 -9.60 -1.56
N PHE A 90 -6.00 -9.21 -2.19
CA PHE A 90 -5.98 -8.76 -3.59
C PHE A 90 -5.92 -9.90 -4.63
N ARG A 91 -5.87 -11.16 -4.20
CA ARG A 91 -5.87 -12.32 -5.12
C ARG A 91 -7.25 -12.61 -5.72
N THR A 92 -8.33 -12.09 -5.13
CA THR A 92 -9.73 -12.44 -5.45
C THR A 92 -10.37 -11.37 -6.31
#